data_AF-A0A076MQ47-F1
#
_entry.id   AF-A0A076MQ47-F1
#
_cell.length_a   1.000
_cell.length_b   1.000
_cell.length_c   1.000
_cell.angle_alpha   90.00
_cell.angle_beta   90.00
_cell.angle_gamma   90.00
#
_symmetry.space_group_name_H-M   'P 1'
#
loop_
_entity.id
_entity.type
_entity.pdbx_description
1 polymer ?
#
loop_
_entity_poly.entity_id
_entity_poly.type
_entity_poly.pdbx_seq_one_letter_code
_entity_poly.pdbx_strand_id
1 'polypeptide(L)'
;MRVPGEFSQRLIDNEGDVVRPWLAALPDLVAWCCRRWGLVIEGPPWHGYTALVFPVRRDGEPLVLNLAWQDDGTRDEPMALSAWDGRGAVRLLESARGALLLERLDASRPLLTEPLDKALETTRGLLHRLTVPAPPLGRTLRDEAVRFAEEMPADWTRLGGPVPKRLLDAASGSPAIG
;
A
#
# COMPACT_ATOMS: atom_id res chain seq x y z
N MET A 1 10.72 -20.04 -5.42
CA MET A 1 9.57 -19.31 -4.85
C MET A 1 8.49 -19.19 -5.93
N ARG A 2 7.21 -19.30 -5.59
CA ARG A 2 6.09 -19.12 -6.53
C ARG A 2 5.28 -17.89 -6.13
N VAL A 3 5.06 -16.96 -7.05
CA VAL A 3 4.14 -15.83 -6.85
C VAL A 3 2.70 -16.38 -6.84
N PRO A 4 1.86 -16.03 -5.85
CA PRO A 4 0.47 -16.46 -5.84
C PRO A 4 -0.25 -16.05 -7.13
N GLY A 5 -1.00 -16.99 -7.72
CA GLY A 5 -1.71 -16.76 -8.98
C GLY A 5 -2.80 -15.69 -8.85
N GLU A 6 -3.52 -15.69 -7.73
CA GLU A 6 -4.55 -14.70 -7.43
C GLU A 6 -3.99 -13.28 -7.34
N PHE A 7 -2.84 -13.11 -6.67
CA PHE A 7 -2.14 -11.84 -6.61
C PHE A 7 -1.76 -11.33 -8.00
N SER A 8 -1.14 -12.20 -8.81
CA SER A 8 -0.73 -11.87 -10.18
C SER A 8 -1.93 -11.42 -11.02
N GLN A 9 -3.03 -12.18 -10.99
CA GLN A 9 -4.21 -11.89 -11.80
C GLN A 9 -4.85 -10.58 -11.37
N ARG A 10 -5.05 -10.35 -10.07
CA ARG A 10 -5.65 -9.12 -9.56
C ARG A 10 -4.82 -7.88 -9.92
N LEU A 11 -3.50 -7.96 -9.82
CA LEU A 11 -2.64 -6.84 -10.20
C LEU A 11 -2.72 -6.55 -11.70
N ILE A 12 -2.80 -7.59 -12.55
CA ILE A 12 -3.01 -7.42 -14.00
C ILE A 12 -4.38 -6.81 -14.29
N ASP A 13 -5.43 -7.22 -13.57
CA ASP A 13 -6.78 -6.68 -13.77
C ASP A 13 -6.85 -5.18 -13.42
N ASN A 14 -6.06 -4.73 -12.44
CA ASN A 14 -6.02 -3.33 -11.98
C ASN A 14 -5.10 -2.45 -12.84
N GLU A 15 -3.87 -2.92 -13.09
CA GLU A 15 -2.80 -2.13 -13.70
C GLU A 15 -2.61 -2.41 -15.20
N GLY A 16 -3.24 -3.48 -15.70
CA GLY A 16 -3.07 -3.98 -17.06
C GLY A 16 -1.79 -4.80 -17.24
N ASP A 17 -1.51 -5.16 -18.50
CA ASP A 17 -0.39 -6.05 -18.84
C ASP A 17 1.01 -5.47 -18.56
N VAL A 18 1.10 -4.16 -18.25
CA VAL A 18 2.34 -3.45 -17.94
C VAL A 18 3.09 -4.04 -16.73
N VAL A 19 2.38 -4.71 -15.82
CA VAL A 19 2.96 -5.30 -14.61
C VAL A 19 3.58 -6.68 -14.83
N ARG A 20 3.33 -7.33 -15.98
CA ARG A 20 3.81 -8.70 -16.26
C ARG A 20 5.34 -8.84 -16.17
N PRO A 21 6.16 -7.92 -16.71
CA PRO A 21 7.61 -8.01 -16.56
C PRO A 21 8.06 -7.92 -15.09
N TRP A 22 7.38 -7.10 -14.28
CA TRP A 22 7.67 -7.00 -12.85
C TRP A 22 7.30 -8.28 -12.10
N LEU A 23 6.11 -8.84 -12.37
CA LEU A 23 5.69 -10.13 -11.80
C LEU A 23 6.69 -11.25 -12.13
N ALA A 24 7.22 -11.27 -13.36
CA ALA A 24 8.23 -12.23 -13.79
C ALA A 24 9.58 -12.04 -13.06
N ALA A 25 9.93 -10.81 -12.68
CA ALA A 25 11.18 -10.48 -12.00
C ALA A 25 11.13 -10.66 -10.47
N LEU A 26 9.94 -10.84 -9.87
CA LEU A 26 9.76 -10.96 -8.41
C LEU A 26 10.64 -12.04 -7.76
N PRO A 27 10.77 -13.27 -8.29
CA PRO A 27 11.64 -14.29 -7.69
C PRO A 27 13.10 -13.84 -7.57
N ASP A 28 13.63 -13.15 -8.59
CA ASP A 28 15.01 -12.66 -8.59
C ASP A 28 15.18 -11.48 -7.64
N LEU A 29 14.18 -10.60 -7.57
CA LEU A 29 14.17 -9.47 -6.64
C LEU A 29 14.14 -9.93 -5.18
N VAL A 30 13.32 -10.94 -4.84
CA VAL A 30 13.30 -11.55 -3.50
C VAL A 30 14.67 -12.15 -3.17
N ALA A 31 15.25 -12.93 -4.09
CA ALA A 31 16.55 -13.55 -3.87
C ALA A 31 17.66 -12.51 -3.69
N TRP A 32 17.60 -11.40 -4.44
CA TRP A 32 18.51 -10.28 -4.28
C TRP A 32 18.35 -9.61 -2.91
N CYS A 33 17.12 -9.31 -2.48
CA CYS A 33 16.86 -8.70 -1.16
C CYS A 33 17.37 -9.60 -0.02
N CYS A 34 17.08 -10.91 -0.10
CA CYS A 34 17.53 -11.86 0.92
C CYS A 34 19.06 -11.90 1.04
N ARG A 35 19.78 -11.92 -0.08
CA ARG A 35 21.26 -11.85 -0.07
C ARG A 35 21.76 -10.51 0.43
N ARG A 36 21.16 -9.40 -0.03
CA ARG A 36 21.62 -8.04 0.27
C ARG A 36 21.46 -7.67 1.74
N TRP A 37 20.37 -8.12 2.36
CA TRP A 37 19.95 -7.77 3.72
C TRP A 37 20.09 -8.92 4.73
N GLY A 38 20.63 -10.07 4.31
CA GLY A 38 20.85 -11.23 5.19
C GLY A 38 19.55 -11.85 5.71
N LEU A 39 18.53 -11.95 4.85
CA LEU A 39 17.19 -12.39 5.25
C LEU A 39 17.00 -13.90 5.05
N VAL A 40 16.26 -14.51 5.97
CA VAL A 40 15.71 -15.86 5.85
C VAL A 40 14.18 -15.77 5.77
N ILE A 41 13.56 -16.33 4.73
CA ILE A 41 12.09 -16.33 4.57
C ILE A 41 11.45 -17.29 5.58
N GLU A 42 10.41 -16.83 6.26
CA GLU A 42 9.64 -17.61 7.25
C GLU A 42 8.26 -18.02 6.73
N GLY A 43 8.19 -19.12 5.99
CA GLY A 43 6.91 -19.65 5.50
C GLY A 43 6.40 -18.99 4.22
N PRO A 44 5.11 -19.14 3.89
CA PRO A 44 4.57 -18.66 2.63
C PRO A 44 4.40 -17.13 2.60
N PRO A 45 4.43 -16.50 1.41
CA PRO A 45 4.11 -15.09 1.28
C PRO A 45 2.66 -14.79 1.63
N TRP A 46 2.44 -13.57 2.10
CA TRP A 46 1.14 -12.90 2.16
C TRP A 46 1.01 -11.96 0.97
N HIS A 47 -0.21 -11.52 0.66
CA HIS A 47 -0.41 -10.47 -0.34
C HIS A 47 -1.63 -9.61 -0.02
N GLY A 48 -1.51 -8.32 -0.36
CA GLY A 48 -2.61 -7.38 -0.37
C GLY A 48 -3.14 -7.15 -1.78
N TYR A 49 -3.60 -5.92 -2.03
CA TYR A 49 -4.11 -5.51 -3.34
C TYR A 49 -2.98 -5.23 -4.35
N THR A 50 -1.90 -4.59 -3.90
CA THR A 50 -0.81 -4.08 -4.76
C THR A 50 0.58 -4.59 -4.38
N ALA A 51 0.66 -5.40 -3.32
CA ALA A 51 1.93 -5.82 -2.73
C ALA A 51 1.98 -7.31 -2.38
N LEU A 52 3.16 -7.89 -2.59
CA LEU A 52 3.55 -9.22 -2.12
C LEU A 52 4.46 -9.07 -0.90
N VAL A 53 4.13 -9.74 0.20
CA VAL A 53 4.81 -9.57 1.49
C VAL A 53 5.37 -10.91 1.96
N PHE A 54 6.64 -10.94 2.31
CA PHE A 54 7.29 -12.12 2.88
C PHE A 54 7.59 -11.89 4.36
N PRO A 55 7.06 -12.72 5.27
CA PRO A 55 7.66 -12.82 6.59
C PRO A 55 9.12 -13.27 6.46
N VAL A 56 10.03 -12.58 7.13
CA VAL A 56 11.46 -12.89 7.10
C VAL A 56 12.09 -12.75 8.48
N ARG A 57 13.28 -13.31 8.67
CA ARG A 57 14.17 -13.02 9.79
C ARG A 57 15.49 -12.44 9.32
N ARG A 58 16.05 -11.54 10.13
CA ARG A 58 17.44 -11.09 10.05
C ARG A 58 18.05 -11.23 11.43
N ASP A 59 19.09 -12.05 11.57
CA ASP A 59 19.76 -12.32 12.86
C ASP A 59 18.80 -12.73 14.00
N GLY A 60 17.75 -13.48 13.67
CA GLY A 60 16.74 -13.89 14.62
C GLY A 60 15.63 -12.87 14.88
N GLU A 61 15.73 -11.64 14.38
CA GLU A 61 14.68 -10.62 14.49
C GLU A 61 13.58 -10.85 13.43
N PRO A 62 12.30 -10.92 13.82
CA PRO A 62 11.19 -11.03 12.87
C PRO A 62 10.88 -9.71 12.15
N LEU A 63 10.90 -9.74 10.82
CA LEU A 63 10.67 -8.59 9.93
C LEU A 63 9.72 -8.98 8.79
N VAL A 64 9.38 -8.02 7.93
CA VAL A 64 8.69 -8.29 6.66
C VAL A 64 9.39 -7.64 5.48
N LEU A 65 9.50 -8.39 4.39
CA LEU A 65 9.93 -7.89 3.08
C LEU A 65 8.67 -7.60 2.26
N ASN A 66 8.38 -6.32 2.01
CA ASN A 66 7.27 -5.86 1.20
C ASN A 66 7.75 -5.49 -0.21
N LEU A 67 7.09 -6.03 -1.23
CA LEU A 67 7.37 -5.82 -2.65
C LEU A 67 6.10 -5.33 -3.33
N ALA A 68 6.04 -4.03 -3.61
CA ALA A 68 4.90 -3.39 -4.25
C ALA A 68 5.22 -3.00 -5.70
N TRP A 69 4.21 -3.08 -6.57
CA TRP A 69 4.27 -2.41 -7.86
C TRP A 69 4.46 -0.91 -7.66
N GLN A 70 5.32 -0.29 -8.47
CA GLN A 70 5.72 1.11 -8.31
C GLN A 70 5.04 1.95 -9.39
N ASP A 71 3.98 2.64 -9.02
CA ASP A 71 3.30 3.67 -9.80
C ASP A 71 3.46 5.04 -9.10
N ASP A 72 2.81 6.07 -9.64
CA ASP A 72 2.85 7.41 -9.03
C ASP A 72 2.20 7.45 -7.63
N GLY A 73 1.35 6.48 -7.31
CA GLY A 73 0.68 6.32 -6.03
C GLY A 73 1.50 5.61 -4.95
N THR A 74 2.48 4.78 -5.33
CA THR A 74 3.27 3.95 -4.40
C THR A 74 4.76 4.30 -4.37
N ARG A 75 5.29 5.02 -5.36
CA ARG A 75 6.73 5.36 -5.47
C ARG A 75 7.29 6.07 -4.25
N ASP A 76 6.49 6.90 -3.60
CA ASP A 76 6.93 7.70 -2.45
C ASP A 76 6.81 6.98 -1.10
N GLU A 77 6.35 5.73 -1.07
CA GLU A 77 6.15 4.96 0.17
C GLU A 77 7.40 4.91 1.08
N PRO A 78 8.63 4.65 0.59
CA PRO A 78 9.81 4.68 1.45
C PRO A 78 10.02 6.05 2.11
N MET A 79 9.78 7.14 1.37
CA MET A 79 9.96 8.50 1.88
C MET A 79 8.92 8.84 2.95
N ALA A 80 7.67 8.45 2.74
CA ALA A 80 6.60 8.63 3.71
C ALA A 80 6.88 7.84 5.01
N LEU A 81 7.26 6.56 4.89
CA LEU A 81 7.60 5.72 6.06
C LEU A 81 8.81 6.25 6.82
N SER A 82 9.84 6.76 6.12
CA SER A 82 10.97 7.45 6.75
C SER A 82 10.57 8.70 7.51
N ALA A 83 9.59 9.48 7.04
CA ALA A 83 9.13 10.68 7.74
C ALA A 83 8.36 10.35 9.04
N TRP A 84 7.64 9.23 9.07
CA TRP A 84 6.97 8.76 10.28
C TRP A 84 7.92 8.06 11.26
N ASP A 85 8.93 7.33 10.77
CA ASP A 85 9.98 6.68 11.58
C ASP A 85 9.42 5.85 12.76
N GLY A 86 8.46 4.98 12.48
CA GLY A 86 7.81 4.16 13.52
C GLY A 86 6.78 4.90 14.38
N ARG A 87 6.54 6.21 14.15
CA ARG A 87 5.56 6.99 14.93
C ARG A 87 4.16 6.84 14.36
N GLY A 88 3.48 5.77 14.79
CA GLY A 88 2.11 5.47 14.35
C GLY A 88 2.03 4.78 12.99
N ALA A 89 3.16 4.56 12.34
CA ALA A 89 3.31 3.73 11.15
C ALA A 89 4.41 2.69 11.39
N VAL A 90 4.45 1.67 10.53
CA VAL A 90 5.51 0.66 10.54
C VAL A 90 6.88 1.32 10.28
N ARG A 91 7.92 0.95 11.01
CA ARG A 91 9.28 1.43 10.78
C ARG A 91 9.87 0.82 9.50
N LEU A 92 10.44 1.68 8.66
CA LEU A 92 11.27 1.29 7.52
C LEU A 92 12.71 1.07 7.99
N LEU A 93 13.26 -0.12 7.70
CA LEU A 93 14.65 -0.46 8.04
C LEU A 93 15.56 -0.23 6.84
N GLU A 94 15.18 -0.75 5.68
CA GLU A 94 15.95 -0.64 4.44
C GLU A 94 15.01 -0.59 3.23
N SER A 95 15.41 0.09 2.15
CA SER A 95 14.64 0.13 0.90
C SER A 95 15.57 0.08 -0.32
N ALA A 96 15.19 -0.68 -1.34
CA ALA A 96 15.87 -0.67 -2.63
C ALA A 96 14.98 -1.23 -3.74
N ARG A 97 15.00 -0.63 -4.93
CA ARG A 97 14.31 -1.14 -6.14
C ARG A 97 12.81 -1.43 -5.92
N GLY A 98 12.11 -0.60 -5.14
CA GLY A 98 10.69 -0.80 -4.80
C GLY A 98 10.44 -1.90 -3.75
N ALA A 99 11.50 -2.49 -3.19
CA ALA A 99 11.42 -3.38 -2.04
C ALA A 99 11.62 -2.61 -0.74
N LEU A 100 10.86 -2.96 0.29
CA LEU A 100 10.93 -2.38 1.63
C LEU A 100 11.16 -3.51 2.65
N LEU A 101 12.14 -3.33 3.53
CA LEU A 101 12.30 -4.14 4.74
C LEU A 101 11.70 -3.37 5.91
N LEU A 102 10.67 -3.92 6.54
CA LEU A 102 9.88 -3.25 7.56
C LEU A 102 9.87 -4.04 8.87
N GLU A 103 9.62 -3.35 9.98
CA GLU A 103 9.29 -4.03 11.24
C GLU A 103 8.03 -4.90 11.03
N ARG A 104 7.99 -6.08 11.67
CA ARG A 104 6.84 -6.98 11.53
C ARG A 104 5.74 -6.59 12.52
N LEU A 105 4.58 -6.19 11.98
CA LEU A 105 3.36 -6.00 12.77
C LEU A 105 2.69 -7.34 13.11
N ASP A 106 1.91 -7.33 14.19
CA ASP A 106 1.11 -8.47 14.61
C ASP A 106 -0.27 -8.47 13.92
N ALA A 107 -0.39 -9.28 12.86
CA ALA A 107 -1.61 -9.40 12.08
C ALA A 107 -2.78 -10.05 12.85
N SER A 108 -2.55 -10.64 14.03
CA SER A 108 -3.60 -11.24 14.86
C SER A 108 -4.42 -10.21 15.65
N ARG A 109 -3.99 -8.94 15.64
CA ARG A 109 -4.62 -7.84 16.40
C ARG A 109 -5.05 -6.68 15.50
N PRO A 110 -5.91 -6.92 14.50
CA PRO A 110 -6.38 -5.84 13.64
C PRO A 110 -7.34 -4.92 14.39
N LEU A 111 -7.34 -3.64 14.04
CA LEU A 111 -8.28 -2.67 14.61
C LEU A 111 -9.75 -3.01 14.30
N LEU A 112 -9.98 -3.72 13.18
CA LEU A 112 -11.30 -4.10 12.69
C LEU A 112 -12.07 -5.02 13.66
N THR A 113 -11.36 -5.77 14.52
CA THR A 113 -11.98 -6.69 15.48
C THR A 113 -12.14 -6.08 16.88
N GLU A 114 -11.69 -4.85 17.08
CA GLU A 114 -11.81 -4.16 18.35
C GLU A 114 -13.19 -3.51 18.51
N PRO A 115 -13.67 -3.33 19.76
CA PRO A 115 -14.86 -2.52 20.04
C PRO A 115 -14.73 -1.11 19.44
N LEU A 116 -15.85 -0.54 18.97
CA LEU A 116 -15.87 0.71 18.22
C LEU A 116 -15.29 1.89 19.00
N ASP A 117 -15.58 2.00 20.28
CA ASP A 117 -15.03 3.02 21.19
C ASP A 117 -13.50 2.99 21.23
N LYS A 118 -12.93 1.79 21.41
CA LYS A 118 -11.48 1.57 21.38
C LYS A 118 -10.88 1.81 20.00
N ALA A 119 -11.59 1.43 18.94
CA ALA A 119 -11.17 1.67 17.57
C ALA A 119 -11.09 3.17 17.26
N LEU A 120 -12.08 3.95 17.71
CA LEU A 120 -12.12 5.41 17.56
C LEU A 120 -11.00 6.09 18.37
N GLU A 121 -10.78 5.68 19.61
CA GLU A 121 -9.69 6.22 20.44
C GLU A 121 -8.32 5.96 19.81
N THR A 122 -8.08 4.73 19.35
CA THR A 122 -6.84 4.34 18.67
C THR A 122 -6.66 5.14 17.37
N THR A 123 -7.70 5.25 16.56
CA THR A 123 -7.67 6.00 15.29
C THR A 123 -7.34 7.46 15.53
N ARG A 124 -7.97 8.09 16.52
CA ARG A 124 -7.67 9.48 16.92
C ARG A 124 -6.21 9.64 17.31
N GLY A 125 -5.67 8.73 18.11
CA GLY A 125 -4.26 8.74 18.51
C GLY A 125 -3.31 8.60 17.31
N LEU A 126 -3.63 7.72 16.36
CA LEU A 126 -2.87 7.55 15.13
C LEU A 126 -2.91 8.79 14.24
N LEU A 127 -4.09 9.39 14.02
CA LEU A 127 -4.23 10.60 13.22
C LEU A 127 -3.34 11.73 13.76
N HIS A 128 -3.29 11.93 15.08
CA HIS A 128 -2.40 12.92 15.69
C HIS A 128 -0.91 12.62 15.44
N ARG A 129 -0.49 11.35 15.48
CA ARG A 129 0.92 10.95 15.26
C ARG A 129 1.34 11.03 13.79
N LEU A 130 0.43 10.66 12.90
CA LEU A 130 0.66 10.64 11.46
C LEU A 130 0.60 12.04 10.83
N THR A 131 0.03 13.01 11.52
CA THR A 131 0.01 14.42 11.10
C THR A 131 1.38 15.06 11.34
N VAL A 132 2.24 14.95 10.32
CA VAL A 132 3.57 15.56 10.27
C VAL A 132 3.69 16.43 9.01
N PRO A 133 4.65 17.37 8.94
CA PRO A 133 4.96 18.04 7.68
C PRO A 133 5.25 17.01 6.59
N ALA A 134 4.65 17.20 5.41
CA ALA A 134 4.88 16.30 4.29
C ALA A 134 6.36 16.37 3.86
N PRO A 135 7.02 15.22 3.64
CA PRO A 135 8.34 15.21 3.00
C PRO A 135 8.20 15.66 1.53
N PRO A 136 9.31 15.86 0.78
CA PRO A 136 9.25 16.26 -0.63
C PRO A 136 8.75 15.13 -1.54
N LEU A 137 7.44 14.86 -1.48
CA LEU A 137 6.73 13.85 -2.27
C LEU A 137 6.60 14.31 -3.73
N GLY A 138 6.49 13.34 -4.65
CA GLY A 138 6.28 13.60 -6.07
C GLY A 138 4.84 13.99 -6.43
N ARG A 139 3.92 13.91 -5.47
CA ARG A 139 2.49 14.22 -5.63
C ARG A 139 1.94 15.06 -4.50
N THR A 140 0.86 15.79 -4.77
CA THR A 140 0.10 16.51 -3.75
C THR A 140 -1.32 15.99 -3.66
N LEU A 141 -1.95 16.14 -2.48
CA LEU A 141 -3.38 15.82 -2.32
C LEU A 141 -4.27 16.63 -3.29
N ARG A 142 -3.85 17.84 -3.67
CA ARG A 142 -4.57 18.66 -4.63
C ARG A 142 -4.58 18.00 -6.01
N ASP A 143 -3.43 17.56 -6.49
CA ASP A 143 -3.31 16.98 -7.84
C ASP A 143 -4.07 15.64 -7.90
N GLU A 144 -3.97 14.84 -6.84
CA GLU A 144 -4.74 13.59 -6.70
C GLU A 144 -6.25 13.85 -6.68
N ALA A 145 -6.71 14.88 -5.96
CA ALA A 145 -8.12 15.24 -5.92
C ALA A 145 -8.67 15.71 -7.27
N VAL A 146 -7.87 16.47 -8.05
CA VAL A 146 -8.23 16.86 -9.42
C VAL A 146 -8.35 15.60 -10.30
N ARG A 147 -7.34 14.72 -10.26
CA ARG A 147 -7.36 13.47 -11.04
C ARG A 147 -8.58 12.62 -10.70
N PHE A 148 -8.88 12.41 -9.42
CA PHE A 148 -10.06 11.65 -9.01
C PHE A 148 -11.36 12.29 -9.50
N ALA A 149 -11.51 13.62 -9.43
CA ALA A 149 -12.70 14.29 -9.93
C ALA A 149 -12.90 14.10 -11.45
N GLU A 150 -11.82 13.98 -12.22
CA GLU A 150 -11.84 13.72 -13.67
C GLU A 150 -12.14 12.24 -13.99
N GLU A 151 -11.57 11.29 -13.24
CA GLU A 151 -11.68 9.85 -13.49
C GLU A 151 -13.02 9.25 -12.98
N MET A 152 -13.50 9.74 -11.83
CA MET A 152 -14.64 9.16 -11.11
C MET A 152 -15.93 9.02 -11.96
N PRO A 153 -16.31 9.97 -12.84
CA PRO A 153 -17.50 9.79 -13.68
C PRO A 153 -17.38 8.65 -14.70
N ALA A 154 -16.20 8.50 -15.32
CA ALA A 154 -15.93 7.43 -16.26
C ALA A 154 -15.92 6.07 -15.55
N ASP A 155 -15.27 5.99 -14.38
CA ASP A 155 -15.22 4.79 -13.56
C ASP A 155 -16.60 4.41 -13.01
N TRP A 156 -17.39 5.37 -12.55
CA TRP A 156 -18.76 5.14 -12.10
C TRP A 156 -19.60 4.49 -13.20
N THR A 157 -19.44 4.95 -14.45
CA THR A 157 -20.16 4.41 -15.61
C THR A 157 -19.66 3.00 -15.94
N ARG A 158 -18.34 2.81 -16.01
CA ARG A 158 -17.69 1.51 -16.27
C ARG A 158 -18.09 0.44 -15.25
N LEU A 159 -18.27 0.83 -13.99
CA LEU A 159 -18.64 -0.05 -12.88
C LEU A 159 -20.16 -0.23 -12.73
N GLY A 160 -20.97 0.27 -13.66
CA GLY A 160 -22.43 0.08 -13.65
C GLY A 160 -23.15 0.89 -12.57
N GLY A 161 -22.59 2.02 -12.15
CA GLY A 161 -23.18 2.92 -11.17
C GLY A 161 -23.22 2.34 -9.74
N PRO A 162 -22.06 2.05 -9.12
CA PRO A 162 -21.98 1.32 -7.85
C PRO A 162 -22.49 2.12 -6.64
N VAL A 163 -22.63 3.43 -6.78
CA VAL A 163 -23.12 4.35 -5.74
C VAL A 163 -24.13 5.33 -6.34
N PRO A 164 -25.03 5.93 -5.55
CA PRO A 164 -25.94 6.96 -6.05
C PRO A 164 -25.19 8.14 -6.70
N LYS A 165 -25.64 8.58 -7.89
CA LYS A 165 -25.00 9.68 -8.64
C LYS A 165 -24.82 10.97 -7.82
N ARG A 166 -25.76 11.30 -6.93
CA ARG A 166 -25.62 12.46 -6.03
C ARG A 166 -24.35 12.44 -5.16
N LEU A 167 -23.87 11.26 -4.76
CA LEU A 167 -22.64 11.13 -3.98
C LEU A 167 -21.40 11.30 -4.86
N LEU A 168 -21.46 10.82 -6.10
CA LEU A 168 -20.43 11.08 -7.12
C LEU A 168 -20.30 12.59 -7.39
N ASP A 169 -21.43 13.27 -7.63
CA ASP A 169 -21.44 14.69 -7.95
C ASP A 169 -20.87 15.51 -6.78
N ALA A 170 -21.28 15.20 -5.54
CA ALA A 170 -20.76 15.82 -4.33
C ALA A 170 -19.25 15.60 -4.12
N ALA A 171 -18.75 14.39 -4.39
CA ALA A 171 -17.32 14.07 -4.27
C ALA A 171 -16.47 14.73 -5.36
N SER A 172 -17.01 14.88 -6.57
CA SER A 172 -16.32 15.47 -7.72
C SER A 172 -16.36 17.00 -7.73
N GLY A 173 -17.01 17.62 -6.73
CA GLY A 173 -17.20 19.07 -6.68
C GLY A 173 -18.11 19.62 -7.79
N SER A 174 -18.83 18.74 -8.52
CA SER A 174 -19.85 19.17 -9.46
C SER A 174 -21.09 19.61 -8.69
N PRO A 175 -21.61 20.83 -8.90
CA PRO A 175 -22.89 21.20 -8.31
C PRO A 175 -23.93 20.18 -8.80
N ALA A 176 -24.61 19.54 -7.86
CA ALA A 176 -25.77 18.71 -8.15
C ALA A 176 -26.72 19.55 -9.01
N ILE A 177 -26.90 19.14 -10.26
CA ILE A 177 -27.86 19.77 -11.16
C ILE A 177 -29.23 19.54 -10.50
N GLY A 178 -29.89 20.65 -10.14
CA GLY A 178 -31.13 20.68 -9.35
C GLY A 178 -32.32 19.97 -9.97
#